data_AF-A0A1F7RP79-F1
#
_entry.id   AF-A0A1F7RP79-F1
#
_cell.length_a   1.000
_cell.length_b   1.000
_cell.length_c   1.000
_cell.angle_alpha   90.00
_cell.angle_beta   90.00
_cell.angle_gamma   90.00
#
_symmetry.space_group_name_H-M   'P 1'
#
loop_
_entity.id
_entity.type
_entity.pdbx_description
1 polymer ?
#
loop_
_entity_poly.entity_id
_entity_poly.type
_entity_poly.pdbx_seq_one_letter_code
_entity_poly.pdbx_strand_id
1 'polypeptide(L)'
;MVNTKSISRFFLIFVFTLITSCAHYHPILPDTEIKKLSNEEFKNYFIKRLDEVILVQVFSNKLAINKPVSDGTTIRNMRVGTISSIISRDEPLFKQCRAEYEILKSELTKRSQGKDNQLFTETMGKAEKLLEEHLDRIWYETQNIAGQEIDYSQFETEFVDFKKFYEIRLHNDKAKGNLVDILFEKPYFESSY
;
A
#
# COMPACT_ATOMS: atom_id res chain seq x y z
N MET A 1 49.28 -7.08 6.66
CA MET A 1 48.63 -7.85 5.58
C MET A 1 47.13 -7.64 5.68
N VAL A 2 46.53 -6.92 4.73
CA VAL A 2 45.09 -6.68 4.71
C VAL A 2 44.40 -7.97 4.24
N ASN A 3 43.48 -8.46 5.06
CA ASN A 3 42.81 -9.75 4.90
C ASN A 3 41.78 -9.68 3.75
N THR A 4 42.23 -9.97 2.53
CA THR A 4 41.50 -9.82 1.25
C THR A 4 40.25 -10.70 1.12
N LYS A 5 39.98 -11.60 2.07
CA LYS A 5 38.78 -12.46 2.07
C LYS A 5 37.50 -11.75 2.55
N SER A 6 37.59 -10.60 3.21
CA SER A 6 36.42 -9.90 3.77
C SER A 6 35.71 -8.99 2.76
N ILE A 7 36.45 -8.47 1.77
CA ILE A 7 35.92 -7.51 0.79
C ILE A 7 34.96 -8.18 -0.22
N SER A 8 35.16 -9.46 -0.56
CA SER A 8 34.30 -10.12 -1.56
C SER A 8 32.91 -10.49 -1.04
N ARG A 9 32.74 -10.70 0.28
CA ARG A 9 31.43 -11.00 0.87
C ARG A 9 30.55 -9.74 0.99
N PHE A 10 31.14 -8.60 1.33
CA PHE A 10 30.40 -7.33 1.35
C PHE A 10 29.97 -6.90 -0.07
N PHE A 11 30.81 -7.16 -1.08
CA PHE A 11 30.47 -6.88 -2.48
C PHE A 11 29.31 -7.75 -2.99
N LEU A 12 29.29 -9.04 -2.63
CA LEU A 12 28.20 -9.95 -3.01
C LEU A 12 26.87 -9.62 -2.33
N ILE A 13 26.89 -9.13 -1.09
CA ILE A 13 25.67 -8.68 -0.40
C ILE A 13 25.17 -7.36 -1.01
N PHE A 14 26.07 -6.42 -1.33
CA PHE A 14 25.68 -5.15 -1.94
C PHE A 14 25.08 -5.33 -3.35
N VAL A 15 25.62 -6.28 -4.13
CA VAL A 15 25.08 -6.66 -5.44
C VAL A 15 23.72 -7.38 -5.30
N PHE A 16 23.52 -8.25 -4.30
CA PHE A 16 22.21 -8.86 -4.07
C PHE A 16 21.14 -7.87 -3.61
N THR A 17 21.50 -6.88 -2.79
CA THR A 17 20.58 -5.80 -2.41
C THR A 17 20.29 -4.83 -3.55
N LEU A 18 21.21 -4.63 -4.50
CA LEU A 18 20.93 -3.87 -5.72
C LEU A 18 20.03 -4.63 -6.70
N ILE A 19 20.12 -5.96 -6.74
CA ILE A 19 19.28 -6.80 -7.61
C ILE A 19 17.85 -6.90 -7.06
N THR A 20 17.65 -6.86 -5.75
CA THR A 20 16.31 -6.85 -5.14
C THR A 20 15.70 -5.45 -4.95
N SER A 21 16.50 -4.38 -5.05
CA SER A 21 15.97 -2.99 -5.08
C SER A 21 15.45 -2.56 -6.44
N CYS A 22 15.59 -3.41 -7.46
CA CYS A 22 14.96 -3.23 -8.76
C CYS A 22 13.75 -4.18 -8.88
N ALA A 23 12.79 -4.08 -7.95
CA ALA A 23 11.41 -4.27 -8.37
C ALA A 23 11.15 -3.16 -9.39
N HIS A 24 11.42 -3.46 -10.66
CA HIS A 24 11.38 -2.49 -11.75
C HIS A 24 10.00 -1.86 -11.67
N TYR A 25 9.95 -0.56 -11.42
CA TYR A 25 8.74 0.19 -11.66
C TYR A 25 8.42 0.00 -13.14
N HIS A 26 7.54 -0.96 -13.41
CA HIS A 26 6.99 -1.11 -14.74
C HIS A 26 6.17 0.14 -14.97
N PRO A 27 6.41 0.95 -16.00
CA PRO A 27 5.52 2.06 -16.28
C PRO A 27 4.12 1.53 -16.61
N ILE A 28 3.10 2.34 -16.34
CA ILE A 28 1.75 2.07 -16.87
C ILE A 28 1.85 1.96 -18.40
N LEU A 29 1.10 1.02 -18.98
CA LEU A 29 0.96 0.94 -20.43
C LEU A 29 0.54 2.31 -21.00
N PRO A 30 1.10 2.73 -22.14
CA PRO A 30 0.65 3.96 -22.80
C PRO A 30 -0.85 3.91 -23.07
N ASP A 31 -1.54 5.06 -22.99
CA ASP A 31 -2.98 5.18 -23.26
C ASP A 31 -3.42 4.50 -24.56
N THR A 32 -2.58 4.56 -25.59
CA THR A 32 -2.83 3.94 -26.90
C THR A 32 -2.89 2.42 -26.85
N GLU A 33 -2.14 1.80 -25.94
CA GLU A 33 -2.12 0.35 -25.75
C GLU A 33 -3.27 -0.08 -24.84
N ILE A 34 -3.52 0.66 -23.76
CA ILE A 34 -4.66 0.44 -22.87
C ILE A 34 -5.97 0.41 -23.66
N LYS A 35 -6.17 1.34 -24.60
CA LYS A 35 -7.38 1.42 -25.44
C LYS A 35 -7.55 0.25 -26.41
N LYS A 36 -6.48 -0.47 -26.74
CA LYS A 36 -6.53 -1.63 -27.66
C LYS A 36 -6.96 -2.91 -26.97
N LEU A 37 -6.87 -2.97 -25.63
CA LEU A 37 -7.28 -4.14 -24.86
C LEU A 37 -8.79 -4.37 -24.99
N SER A 38 -9.20 -5.63 -25.10
CA SER A 38 -10.60 -6.04 -24.87
C SER A 38 -11.00 -5.79 -23.41
N ASN A 39 -12.30 -5.86 -23.10
CA ASN A 39 -12.78 -5.61 -21.73
C ASN A 39 -12.21 -6.61 -20.71
N GLU A 40 -12.05 -7.89 -21.07
CA GLU A 40 -11.46 -8.89 -20.19
C GLU A 40 -9.96 -8.67 -19.99
N GLU A 41 -9.23 -8.35 -21.05
CA GLU A 41 -7.80 -8.02 -20.97
C GLU A 41 -7.57 -6.76 -20.12
N PHE A 42 -8.40 -5.73 -20.32
CA PHE A 42 -8.34 -4.51 -19.54
C PHE A 42 -8.65 -4.77 -18.06
N LYS A 43 -9.69 -5.55 -17.74
CA LYS A 43 -10.01 -5.96 -16.36
C LYS A 43 -8.82 -6.65 -15.70
N ASN A 44 -8.23 -7.64 -16.37
CA ASN A 44 -7.07 -8.36 -15.83
C ASN A 44 -5.86 -7.43 -15.65
N TYR A 45 -5.61 -6.54 -16.61
CA TYR A 45 -4.55 -5.55 -16.53
C TYR A 45 -4.78 -4.57 -15.36
N PHE A 46 -5.99 -4.04 -15.21
CA PHE A 46 -6.37 -3.16 -14.11
C PHE A 46 -6.09 -3.82 -12.76
N ILE A 47 -6.59 -5.03 -12.55
CA ILE A 47 -6.44 -5.77 -11.30
C ILE A 47 -4.98 -6.07 -11.01
N LYS A 48 -4.24 -6.58 -12.01
CA LYS A 48 -2.82 -6.90 -11.87
C LYS A 48 -1.99 -5.66 -11.55
N ARG A 49 -2.27 -4.54 -12.23
CA ARG A 49 -1.57 -3.27 -12.02
C ARG A 49 -1.85 -2.71 -10.63
N LEU A 50 -3.09 -2.84 -10.17
CA LEU A 50 -3.47 -2.42 -8.83
C LEU A 50 -2.72 -3.24 -7.78
N ASP A 51 -2.77 -4.57 -7.87
CA ASP A 51 -2.19 -5.48 -6.87
C ASP A 51 -0.66 -5.45 -6.85
N GLU A 52 -0.02 -5.71 -8.00
CA GLU A 52 1.42 -5.95 -8.07
C GLU A 52 2.26 -4.66 -8.03
N VAL A 53 1.65 -3.52 -8.33
CA VAL A 53 2.37 -2.24 -8.45
C VAL A 53 1.78 -1.18 -7.54
N ILE A 54 0.53 -0.75 -7.76
CA ILE A 54 -0.02 0.42 -7.06
C ILE A 54 -0.10 0.16 -5.55
N LEU A 55 -0.74 -0.93 -5.12
CA LEU A 55 -0.90 -1.23 -3.69
C LEU A 55 0.44 -1.57 -3.04
N VAL A 56 1.30 -2.35 -3.70
CA VAL A 56 2.65 -2.65 -3.21
C VAL A 56 3.45 -1.39 -2.94
N GLN A 57 3.40 -0.39 -3.83
CA GLN A 57 4.10 0.88 -3.66
C GLN A 57 3.45 1.75 -2.57
N VAL A 58 2.12 1.84 -2.54
CA VAL A 58 1.41 2.61 -1.52
C VAL A 58 1.68 2.06 -0.12
N PHE A 59 1.73 0.73 0.04
CA PHE A 59 2.02 0.08 1.33
C PHE A 59 3.52 -0.24 1.53
N SER A 60 4.42 0.44 0.83
CA SER A 60 5.87 0.15 0.89
C SER A 60 6.59 0.79 2.08
N ASN A 61 5.99 1.79 2.75
CA ASN A 61 6.64 2.48 3.86
C ASN A 61 6.85 1.51 5.03
N LYS A 62 8.05 1.44 5.60
CA LYS A 62 8.37 0.51 6.69
C LYS A 62 8.54 1.26 7.99
N LEU A 63 7.57 1.09 8.89
CA LEU A 63 7.56 1.74 10.20
C LEU A 63 8.21 0.86 11.26
N ALA A 64 9.12 1.44 12.02
CA ALA A 64 9.71 0.78 13.18
C ALA A 64 8.72 0.79 14.35
N ILE A 65 8.36 -0.40 14.82
CA ILE A 65 7.49 -0.54 16.00
C ILE A 65 8.38 -0.60 17.23
N ASN A 66 8.19 0.36 18.13
CA ASN A 66 8.94 0.51 19.36
C ASN A 66 8.03 0.28 20.57
N LYS A 67 8.53 -0.39 21.61
CA LYS A 67 7.85 -0.58 22.89
C LYS A 67 8.63 0.17 23.99
N PRO A 68 7.97 0.95 24.86
CA PRO A 68 8.62 1.52 26.03
C PRO A 68 9.01 0.39 26.99
N VAL A 69 10.27 0.37 27.40
CA VAL A 69 10.82 -0.56 28.38
C VAL A 69 11.43 0.28 29.50
N SER A 70 11.05 -0.01 30.74
CA SER A 70 11.63 0.62 31.92
C SER A 70 12.42 -0.39 32.74
N ASP A 71 13.56 0.05 33.26
CA ASP A 71 14.37 -0.68 34.25
C ASP A 71 14.19 -0.12 35.67
N GLY A 72 13.17 0.72 35.89
CA GLY A 72 12.87 1.37 37.17
C GLY A 72 13.60 2.70 37.39
N THR A 73 14.59 3.05 36.57
CA THR A 73 15.32 4.34 36.68
C THR A 73 15.24 5.18 35.41
N THR A 74 15.10 4.54 34.26
CA THR A 74 14.92 5.21 32.97
C THR A 74 13.81 4.55 32.16
N ILE A 75 13.19 5.30 31.26
CA ILE A 75 12.27 4.79 30.25
C ILE A 75 12.98 4.93 28.90
N ARG A 76 13.12 3.82 28.17
CA ARG A 76 13.70 3.80 26.82
C ARG A 76 12.77 3.08 25.85
N ASN A 77 12.73 3.56 24.62
CA ASN A 77 12.00 2.90 23.54
C ASN A 77 12.88 1.83 22.90
N MET A 78 12.42 0.59 22.89
CA MET A 78 13.11 -0.54 22.27
C MET A 78 12.36 -0.98 21.01
N ARG A 79 13.06 -1.07 19.87
CA ARG A 79 12.47 -1.59 18.63
C ARG A 79 12.17 -3.07 18.77
N VAL A 80 10.90 -3.43 18.57
CA VAL A 80 10.40 -4.81 18.64
C VAL A 80 10.11 -5.39 17.25
N GLY A 81 9.97 -4.54 16.23
CA GLY A 81 9.82 -5.01 14.86
C GLY A 81 9.73 -3.89 13.83
N THR A 82 9.31 -4.28 12.62
CA THR A 82 9.05 -3.36 11.50
C THR A 82 7.85 -3.88 10.74
N ILE A 83 6.94 -2.98 10.36
CA ILE A 83 5.76 -3.32 9.56
C ILE A 83 5.64 -2.40 8.36
N SER A 84 4.94 -2.87 7.34
CA SER A 84 4.52 -2.03 6.23
C SER A 84 3.42 -1.03 6.66
N SER A 85 3.34 0.11 5.99
CA SER A 85 2.35 1.17 6.23
C SER A 85 2.13 1.98 4.96
N ILE A 86 1.16 2.90 4.99
CA ILE A 86 0.82 3.78 3.87
C ILE A 86 1.90 4.86 3.74
N ILE A 87 2.50 5.02 2.56
CA ILE A 87 3.38 6.16 2.26
C ILE A 87 2.60 7.47 2.37
N SER A 88 3.25 8.56 2.81
CA SER A 88 2.59 9.86 2.94
C SER A 88 1.99 10.33 1.61
N ARG A 89 0.82 10.95 1.66
CA ARG A 89 0.08 11.43 0.47
C ARG A 89 0.81 12.53 -0.29
N ASP A 90 1.71 13.23 0.40
CA ASP A 90 2.53 14.27 -0.20
C ASP A 90 3.75 13.72 -0.94
N GLU A 91 4.08 12.45 -0.73
CA GLU A 91 5.17 11.77 -1.44
C GLU A 91 4.92 11.75 -2.95
N PRO A 92 5.95 12.04 -3.77
CA PRO A 92 5.85 11.94 -5.23
C PRO A 92 5.35 10.57 -5.70
N LEU A 93 5.77 9.50 -5.01
CA LEU A 93 5.35 8.13 -5.33
C LEU A 93 3.85 7.91 -5.11
N PHE A 94 3.28 8.45 -4.03
CA PHE A 94 1.83 8.36 -3.81
C PHE A 94 1.06 9.11 -4.89
N LYS A 95 1.51 10.33 -5.23
CA LYS A 95 0.91 11.16 -6.28
C LYS A 95 0.94 10.46 -7.65
N GLN A 96 2.02 9.74 -7.93
CA GLN A 96 2.17 8.93 -9.14
C GLN A 96 1.21 7.74 -9.15
N CYS A 97 1.18 6.92 -8.08
CA CYS A 97 0.25 5.80 -7.96
C CYS A 97 -1.22 6.25 -8.09
N ARG A 98 -1.56 7.40 -7.49
CA ARG A 98 -2.87 8.03 -7.64
C ARG A 98 -3.16 8.39 -9.10
N ALA A 99 -2.23 9.04 -9.79
CA ALA A 99 -2.43 9.43 -11.18
C ALA A 99 -2.66 8.22 -12.09
N GLU A 100 -1.90 7.14 -11.90
CA GLU A 100 -2.11 5.88 -12.62
C GLU A 100 -3.48 5.27 -12.34
N TYR A 101 -3.87 5.23 -11.07
CA TYR A 101 -5.17 4.74 -10.66
C TYR A 101 -6.31 5.53 -11.32
N GLU A 102 -6.22 6.85 -11.37
CA GLU A 102 -7.23 7.70 -12.02
C GLU A 102 -7.31 7.46 -13.54
N ILE A 103 -6.19 7.21 -14.22
CA ILE A 103 -6.16 6.84 -15.64
C ILE A 103 -6.91 5.52 -15.86
N LEU A 104 -6.57 4.50 -15.06
CA LEU A 104 -7.20 3.19 -15.13
C LEU A 104 -8.71 3.27 -14.81
N LYS A 105 -9.08 4.00 -13.75
CA LYS A 105 -10.48 4.20 -13.35
C LYS A 105 -11.28 4.93 -14.43
N SER A 106 -10.73 6.00 -15.00
CA SER A 106 -11.36 6.75 -16.08
C SER A 106 -11.65 5.85 -17.30
N GLU A 107 -10.70 5.00 -17.67
CA GLU A 107 -10.89 4.05 -18.76
C GLU A 107 -11.92 2.96 -18.43
N LEU A 108 -11.90 2.43 -17.21
CA LEU A 108 -12.92 1.48 -16.73
C LEU A 108 -14.33 2.09 -16.81
N THR A 109 -14.49 3.34 -16.37
CA THR A 109 -15.76 4.07 -16.46
C THR A 109 -16.21 4.21 -17.91
N LYS A 110 -15.33 4.63 -18.83
CA LYS A 110 -15.66 4.76 -20.26
C LYS A 110 -16.10 3.44 -20.87
N ARG A 111 -15.38 2.35 -20.57
CA ARG A 111 -15.70 1.00 -21.06
C ARG A 111 -17.01 0.45 -20.51
N SER A 112 -17.45 0.97 -19.37
CA SER A 112 -18.70 0.58 -18.72
C SER A 112 -19.87 1.51 -19.08
N GLN A 113 -19.65 2.54 -19.92
CA GLN A 113 -20.72 3.38 -20.46
C GLN A 113 -21.42 2.65 -21.62
N GLY A 114 -22.35 1.75 -21.29
CA GLY A 114 -23.22 1.08 -22.25
C GLY A 114 -23.33 -0.42 -22.00
N LYS A 115 -24.56 -0.88 -21.74
CA LYS A 115 -24.93 -2.18 -21.13
C LYS A 115 -24.56 -2.25 -19.64
N ASP A 116 -25.38 -2.99 -18.89
CA ASP A 116 -25.32 -3.16 -17.43
C ASP A 116 -23.91 -2.92 -16.89
N ASN A 117 -23.78 -2.02 -15.90
CA ASN A 117 -22.53 -1.55 -15.29
C ASN A 117 -21.68 -2.68 -14.63
N GLN A 118 -21.92 -3.92 -15.01
CA GLN A 118 -21.31 -5.16 -14.58
C GLN A 118 -19.79 -5.14 -14.69
N LEU A 119 -19.21 -4.65 -15.80
CA LEU A 119 -17.74 -4.58 -15.92
C LEU A 119 -17.13 -3.72 -14.81
N PHE A 120 -17.71 -2.55 -14.55
CA PHE A 120 -17.28 -1.65 -13.48
C PHE A 120 -17.44 -2.33 -12.12
N THR A 121 -18.64 -2.83 -11.82
CA THR A 121 -18.97 -3.45 -10.52
C THR A 121 -18.08 -4.65 -10.22
N GLU A 122 -17.88 -5.55 -11.19
CA GLU A 122 -17.00 -6.72 -11.02
C GLU A 122 -15.54 -6.32 -10.83
N THR A 123 -15.05 -5.36 -11.60
CA THR A 123 -13.65 -4.93 -11.54
C THR A 123 -13.36 -4.21 -10.22
N MET A 124 -14.21 -3.26 -9.84
CA MET A 124 -14.05 -2.50 -8.59
C MET A 124 -14.29 -3.38 -7.34
N GLY A 125 -15.22 -4.34 -7.40
CA GLY A 125 -15.42 -5.30 -6.32
C GLY A 125 -14.20 -6.21 -6.11
N LYS A 126 -13.56 -6.67 -7.19
CA LYS A 126 -12.30 -7.42 -7.09
C LYS A 126 -11.16 -6.56 -6.57
N ALA A 127 -11.07 -5.31 -7.02
CA ALA A 127 -10.07 -4.35 -6.58
C ALA A 127 -10.17 -4.06 -5.08
N GLU A 128 -11.38 -3.88 -4.58
CA GLU A 128 -11.67 -3.67 -3.16
C GLU A 128 -11.31 -4.89 -2.31
N LYS A 129 -11.70 -6.09 -2.74
CA LYS A 129 -11.32 -7.32 -2.03
C LYS A 129 -9.80 -7.47 -1.93
N LEU A 130 -9.05 -7.15 -2.99
CA LEU A 130 -7.58 -7.18 -2.93
C LEU A 130 -7.05 -6.19 -1.90
N LEU A 131 -7.56 -4.97 -1.89
CA LEU A 131 -7.17 -3.98 -0.89
C LEU A 131 -7.45 -4.48 0.54
N GLU A 132 -8.60 -5.09 0.79
CA GLU A 132 -8.92 -5.69 2.09
C GLU A 132 -7.90 -6.76 2.52
N GLU A 133 -7.48 -7.63 1.59
CA GLU A 133 -6.47 -8.66 1.84
C GLU A 133 -5.11 -8.04 2.20
N HIS A 134 -4.69 -6.96 1.54
CA HIS A 134 -3.46 -6.23 1.88
C HIS A 134 -3.56 -5.60 3.27
N LEU A 135 -4.70 -4.99 3.61
CA LEU A 135 -4.91 -4.37 4.92
C LEU A 135 -4.91 -5.40 6.05
N ASP A 136 -5.61 -6.53 5.87
CA ASP A 136 -5.65 -7.63 6.85
C ASP A 136 -4.26 -8.19 7.11
N ARG A 137 -3.43 -8.34 6.06
CA ARG A 137 -2.04 -8.78 6.20
C ARG A 137 -1.22 -7.83 7.06
N ILE A 138 -1.28 -6.51 6.78
CA ILE A 138 -0.51 -5.51 7.54
C ILE A 138 -0.99 -5.47 8.99
N TRP A 139 -2.30 -5.55 9.23
CA TRP A 139 -2.86 -5.61 10.57
C TRP A 139 -2.38 -6.86 11.33
N TYR A 140 -2.41 -8.03 10.68
CA TYR A 140 -1.90 -9.27 11.27
C TYR A 140 -0.41 -9.21 11.61
N GLU A 141 0.43 -8.67 10.71
CA GLU A 141 1.86 -8.44 10.98
C GLU A 141 2.07 -7.56 12.23
N THR A 142 1.26 -6.51 12.37
CA THR A 142 1.27 -5.61 13.52
C THR A 142 0.95 -6.35 14.82
N GLN A 143 -0.12 -7.15 14.83
CA GLN A 143 -0.57 -7.90 16.02
C GLN A 143 0.38 -9.03 16.44
N ASN A 144 1.29 -9.49 15.56
CA ASN A 144 2.26 -10.54 15.90
C ASN A 144 3.58 -9.98 16.45
N ILE A 145 3.98 -8.79 16.01
CA ILE A 145 5.16 -8.09 16.54
C ILE A 145 4.87 -7.57 17.95
N ALA A 146 3.65 -7.09 18.14
CA ALA A 146 3.14 -6.57 19.38
C ALA A 146 2.35 -7.68 20.08
N GLY A 147 2.84 -8.27 21.17
CA GLY A 147 1.96 -9.03 22.06
C GLY A 147 0.87 -8.11 22.62
N GLN A 148 -0.20 -7.89 21.84
CA GLN A 148 -1.46 -7.13 21.97
C GLN A 148 -1.49 -5.77 22.71
N GLU A 149 -0.40 -5.31 23.35
CA GLU A 149 -0.37 -4.15 24.25
C GLU A 149 0.53 -3.03 23.72
N ILE A 150 0.33 -2.61 22.47
CA ILE A 150 1.01 -1.43 21.94
C ILE A 150 0.02 -0.26 21.89
N ASP A 151 0.42 0.85 22.51
CA ASP A 151 -0.26 2.13 22.35
C ASP A 151 0.06 2.72 20.98
N TYR A 152 -0.90 2.58 20.06
CA TYR A 152 -0.76 3.02 18.69
C TYR A 152 -0.78 4.54 18.49
N SER A 153 -1.09 5.31 19.53
CA SER A 153 -1.09 6.78 19.46
C SER A 153 0.31 7.39 19.43
N GLN A 154 1.35 6.59 19.74
CA GLN A 154 2.74 7.04 19.80
C GLN A 154 3.51 6.86 18.48
N PHE A 155 2.85 6.37 17.43
CA PHE A 155 3.50 6.16 16.13
C PHE A 155 3.41 7.37 15.21
N GLU A 156 4.30 7.39 14.22
CA GLU A 156 4.31 8.37 13.13
C GLU A 156 2.94 8.46 12.44
N THR A 157 2.66 9.62 11.84
CA THR A 157 1.37 9.98 11.23
C THR A 157 0.87 8.94 10.22
N GLU A 158 1.78 8.26 9.54
CA GLU A 158 1.53 7.23 8.53
C GLU A 158 0.86 5.97 9.12
N PHE A 159 1.26 5.54 10.33
CA PHE A 159 0.59 4.42 10.99
C PHE A 159 -0.82 4.80 11.42
N VAL A 160 -0.99 6.05 11.87
CA VAL A 160 -2.30 6.59 12.24
C VAL A 160 -3.22 6.61 11.02
N ASP A 161 -2.73 7.01 9.85
CA ASP A 161 -3.50 6.98 8.61
C ASP A 161 -3.87 5.56 8.17
N PHE A 162 -2.93 4.61 8.26
CA PHE A 162 -3.22 3.19 8.03
C PHE A 162 -4.31 2.67 8.98
N LYS A 163 -4.18 2.92 10.29
CA LYS A 163 -5.14 2.44 11.29
C LYS A 163 -6.53 3.01 11.03
N LYS A 164 -6.65 4.31 10.79
CA LYS A 164 -7.93 4.95 10.45
C LYS A 164 -8.53 4.34 9.19
N PHE A 165 -7.72 4.09 8.17
CA PHE A 165 -8.17 3.46 6.94
C PHE A 165 -8.63 2.01 7.14
N TYR A 166 -7.93 1.25 7.99
CA TYR A 166 -8.33 -0.09 8.39
C TYR A 166 -9.65 -0.10 9.18
N GLU A 167 -9.87 0.89 10.05
CA GLU A 167 -11.14 1.07 10.76
C GLU A 167 -12.30 1.37 9.79
N ILE A 168 -12.06 2.17 8.74
CA ILE A 168 -13.05 2.38 7.66
C ILE A 168 -13.39 1.03 7.01
N ARG A 169 -12.38 0.21 6.68
CA ARG A 169 -12.60 -1.14 6.12
C ARG A 169 -13.46 -2.02 7.04
N LEU A 170 -13.20 -2.03 8.35
CA LEU A 170 -13.99 -2.84 9.31
C LEU A 170 -15.44 -2.36 9.44
N HIS A 171 -15.72 -1.12 9.05
CA HIS A 171 -17.04 -0.49 9.14
C HIS A 171 -17.59 -0.09 7.76
N ASN A 172 -17.08 -0.68 6.68
CA ASN A 172 -17.34 -0.26 5.30
C ASN A 172 -18.82 -0.39 4.91
N ASP A 173 -19.59 -1.24 5.60
CA ASP A 173 -21.06 -1.30 5.51
C ASP A 173 -21.75 0.04 5.81
N LYS A 174 -21.02 1.01 6.41
CA LYS A 174 -21.47 2.37 6.73
C LYS A 174 -20.83 3.45 5.85
N ALA A 175 -19.88 3.11 4.98
CA ALA A 175 -19.17 4.06 4.14
C ALA A 175 -19.89 4.26 2.79
N LYS A 176 -19.83 5.50 2.25
CA LYS A 176 -20.40 5.86 0.94
C LYS A 176 -19.36 5.74 -0.17
N GLY A 177 -18.77 4.56 -0.39
CA GLY A 177 -17.81 4.38 -1.48
C GLY A 177 -17.04 3.07 -1.43
N ASN A 178 -16.36 2.75 -2.53
CA ASN A 178 -15.44 1.61 -2.63
C ASN A 178 -14.12 1.94 -1.92
N LEU A 179 -13.52 0.99 -1.19
CA LEU A 179 -12.29 1.25 -0.42
C LEU A 179 -11.12 1.72 -1.27
N VAL A 180 -11.03 1.30 -2.54
CA VAL A 180 -9.93 1.72 -3.43
C VAL A 180 -10.08 3.18 -3.83
N ASP A 181 -11.30 3.62 -4.16
CA ASP A 181 -11.61 5.04 -4.34
C ASP A 181 -11.20 5.80 -3.07
N ILE A 182 -11.52 5.18 -1.93
CA ILE A 182 -11.25 5.71 -0.61
C ILE A 182 -9.75 5.82 -0.29
N LEU A 183 -8.89 5.02 -0.89
CA LEU A 183 -7.46 5.18 -0.69
C LEU A 183 -6.93 6.46 -1.34
N PHE A 184 -7.49 6.83 -2.50
CA PHE A 184 -6.92 7.85 -3.39
C PHE A 184 -7.65 9.21 -3.40
N GLU A 185 -8.85 9.29 -2.84
CA GLU A 185 -9.63 10.53 -2.75
C GLU A 185 -9.02 11.56 -1.78
N LYS A 186 -9.34 12.85 -2.00
CA LYS A 186 -8.52 13.98 -1.52
C LYS A 186 -8.77 14.43 -0.07
N PRO A 187 -9.91 14.16 0.59
CA PRO A 187 -9.99 14.32 2.04
C PRO A 187 -10.66 13.12 2.71
N TYR A 188 -9.86 12.19 3.26
CA TYR A 188 -10.38 11.20 4.21
C TYR A 188 -10.69 11.79 5.57
N PHE A 189 -10.19 13.00 5.84
CA PHE A 189 -10.13 13.57 7.19
C PHE A 189 -10.56 15.03 7.30
N GLU A 190 -11.05 15.68 6.24
CA GLU A 190 -11.73 16.98 6.39
C GLU A 190 -13.20 16.79 6.79
N SER A 191 -13.43 16.17 7.94
CA SER A 191 -14.62 16.42 8.77
C SER A 191 -14.56 15.59 10.05
N SER A 192 -13.89 16.13 11.06
CA SER A 192 -14.27 16.01 12.47
C SER A 192 -13.52 17.10 13.22
N TYR A 193 -14.10 18.31 13.21
CA TYR A 193 -13.91 19.28 14.28
C TYR A 193 -14.49 18.73 15.58
#